data_AF-A0A7X6ZTH9-F1
#
_entry.id   AF-A0A7X6ZTH9-F1
#
_cell.length_a   1.000
_cell.length_b   1.000
_cell.length_c   1.000
_cell.angle_alpha   90.00
_cell.angle_beta   90.00
_cell.angle_gamma   90.00
#
_symmetry.space_group_name_H-M   'P 1'
#
loop_
_entity.id
_entity.type
_entity.pdbx_description
1 polymer ?
#
loop_
_entity_poly.entity_id
_entity_poly.type
_entity_poly.pdbx_seq_one_letter_code
_entity_poly.pdbx_strand_id
1 'polypeptide(L)'
;MRTLDPFIIIKSIMLLIATLFLCAINIYSFLRHKRNLFITGFHVSSLFGLCGLFCLMMDNVIIGLPFKVSYSTAAHISFALCILSIAVFSALALADRIRNPSGYQIFSPNLEAVFSAICDLALVVDYRGNIIQINHPEKLQSLYPNPARLMELLLFFKTRHHGEWPFPDEISAIDEEVQCELFSQEQNAHFMLKLTPIVSNQCKIGYTLLFEDISAIRQSEIKLKEQNSFLIQANEKLTHYVKIAGALEAEEERLLILRQLQSSLIEKIEASISMISNIRDNSFIKKTHKLDIKDLSNLLRSIYKDVRASVSRIAGKDVTSHDKSSNCR
;
A
#
# COMPACT_ATOMS: atom_id res chain seq x y z
N MET A 1 81.99 20.43 -21.45
CA MET A 1 80.52 20.34 -21.51
C MET A 1 80.13 19.68 -22.82
N ARG A 2 79.61 18.45 -22.79
CA ARG A 2 78.95 17.87 -23.99
C ARG A 2 77.59 18.55 -24.08
N THR A 3 77.42 19.47 -25.02
CA THR A 3 76.10 20.00 -25.35
C THR A 3 75.25 18.82 -25.80
N LEU A 4 74.13 18.54 -25.10
CA LEU A 4 73.17 17.53 -25.54
C LEU A 4 72.73 17.90 -26.96
N ASP A 5 72.71 16.90 -27.84
CA ASP A 5 72.26 17.07 -29.21
C ASP A 5 70.83 17.65 -29.19
N PRO A 6 70.58 18.81 -29.83
CA PRO A 6 69.25 19.42 -29.88
C PRO A 6 68.16 18.45 -30.38
N PHE A 7 68.52 17.44 -31.17
CA PHE A 7 67.61 16.38 -31.60
C PHE A 7 67.09 15.51 -30.43
N ILE A 8 67.95 15.19 -29.45
CA ILE A 8 67.58 14.40 -28.27
C ILE A 8 66.61 15.20 -27.39
N ILE A 9 66.84 16.51 -27.26
CA ILE A 9 66.00 17.41 -26.48
C ILE A 9 64.60 17.52 -27.11
N ILE A 10 64.52 17.77 -28.41
CA ILE A 10 63.24 17.86 -29.14
C ILE A 10 62.45 16.55 -29.02
N LYS A 11 63.10 15.41 -29.23
CA LYS A 11 62.45 14.10 -29.12
C LYS A 11 61.96 13.79 -27.70
N SER A 12 62.70 14.20 -26.68
CA SER A 12 62.29 14.03 -25.27
C SER A 12 61.09 14.92 -24.92
N ILE A 13 61.05 16.15 -25.41
CA ILE A 13 59.91 17.06 -25.23
C ILE A 13 58.65 16.49 -25.91
N MET A 14 58.77 15.98 -27.14
CA MET A 14 57.65 15.36 -27.85
C MET A 14 57.09 14.13 -27.12
N LEU A 15 57.96 13.27 -26.60
CA LEU A 15 57.56 12.09 -25.80
C LEU A 15 56.89 12.48 -24.48
N LEU A 16 57.37 13.55 -23.83
CA LEU A 16 56.77 14.09 -22.62
C LEU A 16 55.36 14.64 -22.88
N ILE A 17 55.18 15.42 -23.96
CA ILE A 17 53.87 15.95 -24.36
C ILE A 17 52.89 14.81 -24.65
N ALA A 18 53.32 13.77 -25.38
CA ALA A 18 52.49 12.60 -25.68
C ALA A 18 52.07 11.86 -24.39
N THR A 19 52.97 11.74 -23.41
CA THR A 19 52.70 11.11 -22.11
C THR A 19 51.67 11.91 -21.31
N LEU A 20 51.86 13.23 -21.21
CA LEU A 20 50.93 14.13 -20.51
C LEU A 20 49.54 14.14 -21.15
N PHE A 21 49.47 14.16 -22.48
CA PHE A 21 48.22 14.11 -23.23
C PHE A 21 47.45 12.81 -22.95
N LEU A 22 48.13 11.66 -22.99
CA LEU A 22 47.50 10.38 -22.73
C LEU A 22 47.01 10.26 -21.27
N CYS A 23 47.77 10.77 -20.30
CA CYS A 23 47.34 10.87 -18.90
C CYS A 23 46.11 11.77 -18.73
N ALA A 24 46.07 12.93 -19.39
CA ALA A 24 44.96 13.87 -19.31
C ALA A 24 43.66 13.27 -19.86
N ILE A 25 43.71 12.58 -21.01
CA ILE A 25 42.54 11.90 -21.57
C ILE A 25 42.10 10.75 -20.65
N ASN A 26 43.04 9.98 -20.13
CA ASN A 26 42.76 8.88 -19.22
C ASN A 26 42.03 9.36 -17.95
N ILE A 27 42.53 10.41 -17.31
CA ILE A 27 41.90 11.04 -16.12
C ILE A 27 40.54 11.63 -16.49
N TYR A 28 40.42 12.32 -17.62
CA TYR A 28 39.16 12.91 -18.08
C TYR A 28 38.09 11.84 -18.33
N SER A 29 38.44 10.73 -18.99
CA SER A 29 37.54 9.60 -19.23
C SER A 29 37.14 8.90 -17.92
N PHE A 30 38.04 8.83 -16.95
CA PHE A 30 37.75 8.27 -15.62
C PHE A 30 36.74 9.14 -14.84
N LEU A 31 36.91 10.47 -14.89
CA LEU A 31 36.06 11.41 -14.15
C LEU A 31 34.67 11.59 -14.77
N ARG A 32 34.55 11.57 -16.10
CA ARG A 32 33.30 11.95 -16.80
C ARG A 32 32.36 10.77 -17.08
N HIS A 33 32.83 9.53 -17.05
CA HIS A 33 32.02 8.38 -17.48
C HIS A 33 31.97 7.26 -16.44
N LYS A 34 30.75 6.76 -16.14
CA LYS A 34 30.52 5.64 -15.21
C LYS A 34 31.18 4.35 -15.72
N ARG A 35 31.57 3.45 -14.79
CA ARG A 35 32.19 2.14 -15.02
C ARG A 35 31.49 1.35 -16.16
N ASN A 36 32.02 1.48 -17.37
CA ASN A 36 31.60 0.73 -18.56
C ASN A 36 32.78 -0.14 -19.03
N LEU A 37 32.50 -1.33 -19.55
CA LEU A 37 33.50 -2.25 -20.11
C LEU A 37 34.40 -1.58 -21.16
N PHE A 38 33.83 -0.73 -22.01
CA PHE A 38 34.59 0.05 -23.00
C PHE A 38 35.59 1.02 -22.38
N ILE A 39 35.21 1.67 -21.28
CA ILE A 39 36.06 2.64 -20.56
C ILE A 39 37.17 1.90 -19.81
N THR A 40 36.86 0.75 -19.22
CA THR A 40 37.88 -0.14 -18.62
C THR A 40 38.89 -0.60 -19.67
N GLY A 41 38.43 -1.00 -20.87
CA GLY A 41 39.31 -1.33 -21.99
C GLY A 41 40.20 -0.16 -22.43
N PHE A 42 39.65 1.06 -22.46
CA PHE A 42 40.41 2.26 -22.73
C PHE A 42 41.47 2.56 -21.66
N HIS A 43 41.16 2.38 -20.38
CA HIS A 43 42.11 2.54 -19.28
C HIS A 43 43.26 1.53 -19.34
N VAL A 44 42.96 0.28 -19.68
CA VAL A 44 43.97 -0.77 -19.84
C VAL A 44 44.84 -0.50 -21.08
N SER A 45 44.25 -0.11 -22.20
CA SER A 45 44.99 0.25 -23.43
C SER A 45 45.89 1.49 -23.23
N SER A 46 45.37 2.52 -22.55
CA SER A 46 46.16 3.72 -22.23
C SER A 46 47.29 3.44 -21.25
N LEU A 47 47.11 2.51 -20.29
CA LEU A 47 48.20 2.04 -19.45
C LEU A 47 49.32 1.44 -20.31
N PHE A 48 49.00 0.54 -21.25
CA PHE A 48 49.99 -0.02 -22.18
C PHE A 48 50.69 1.06 -23.03
N GLY A 49 49.94 2.08 -23.47
CA GLY A 49 50.49 3.23 -24.19
C GLY A 49 51.49 4.06 -23.37
N LEU A 50 51.14 4.40 -22.12
CA LEU A 50 52.03 5.14 -21.19
C LEU A 50 53.31 4.37 -20.92
N CYS A 51 53.13 3.09 -20.68
CA CYS A 51 54.18 2.12 -20.46
C CYS A 51 55.15 2.10 -21.67
N GLY A 52 54.66 2.06 -22.92
CA GLY A 52 55.50 2.11 -24.12
C GLY A 52 56.22 3.44 -24.32
N LEU A 53 55.54 4.56 -24.05
CA LEU A 53 56.12 5.90 -24.10
C LEU A 53 57.25 6.07 -23.08
N PHE A 54 57.11 5.50 -21.88
CA PHE A 54 58.15 5.50 -20.86
C PHE A 54 59.42 4.76 -21.33
N CYS A 55 59.28 3.61 -21.99
CA CYS A 55 60.43 2.88 -22.53
C CYS A 55 61.16 3.68 -23.62
N LEU A 56 60.41 4.30 -24.55
CA LEU A 56 60.99 5.17 -25.58
C LEU A 56 61.68 6.41 -24.99
N MET A 57 61.16 6.94 -23.89
CA MET A 57 61.78 8.05 -23.16
C MET A 57 63.10 7.62 -22.51
N MET A 58 63.11 6.47 -21.83
CA MET A 58 64.33 5.92 -21.22
C MET A 58 65.43 5.63 -22.25
N ASP A 59 65.08 5.02 -23.39
CA ASP A 59 66.02 4.76 -24.49
C ASP A 59 66.64 6.03 -25.07
N ASN A 60 65.88 7.13 -25.08
CA ASN A 60 66.34 8.42 -25.57
C ASN A 60 67.29 9.12 -24.58
N VAL A 61 67.13 8.87 -23.28
CA VAL A 61 67.96 9.47 -22.20
C VAL A 61 69.30 8.73 -22.00
N ILE A 62 69.37 7.44 -22.34
CA ILE A 62 70.55 6.56 -22.09
C ILE A 62 71.63 6.69 -23.20
N ILE A 63 71.47 7.60 -24.15
CA ILE A 63 72.43 7.82 -25.24
C ILE A 63 73.80 8.24 -24.67
N GLY A 64 74.80 7.37 -24.82
CA GLY A 64 76.19 7.64 -24.43
C GLY A 64 76.72 6.85 -23.23
N LEU A 65 75.92 5.96 -22.63
CA LEU A 65 76.39 5.04 -21.58
C LEU A 65 77.03 3.77 -22.17
N PRO A 66 78.15 3.27 -21.62
CA PRO A 66 78.88 2.11 -22.14
C PRO A 66 78.06 0.81 -22.11
N PHE A 67 76.97 0.77 -21.35
CA PHE A 67 76.07 -0.39 -21.20
C PHE A 67 74.68 -0.16 -21.80
N LYS A 68 74.54 0.78 -22.76
CA LYS A 68 73.25 1.17 -23.38
C LYS A 68 72.44 -0.03 -23.86
N VAL A 69 73.09 -0.99 -24.54
CA VAL A 69 72.42 -2.17 -25.10
C VAL A 69 71.85 -3.03 -23.97
N SER A 70 72.67 -3.40 -22.99
CA SER A 70 72.23 -4.24 -21.87
C SER A 70 71.13 -3.59 -21.02
N TYR A 71 71.22 -2.28 -20.79
CA TYR A 71 70.20 -1.56 -20.01
C TYR A 71 68.89 -1.41 -20.78
N SER A 72 68.95 -1.06 -22.07
CA SER A 72 67.76 -0.96 -22.93
C SER A 72 67.05 -2.31 -23.03
N THR A 73 67.80 -3.40 -23.26
CA THR A 73 67.24 -4.75 -23.29
C THR A 73 66.63 -5.16 -21.94
N ALA A 74 67.29 -4.87 -20.81
CA ALA A 74 66.75 -5.15 -19.49
C ALA A 74 65.45 -4.37 -19.19
N ALA A 75 65.37 -3.10 -19.63
CA ALA A 75 64.17 -2.29 -19.51
C ALA A 75 63.01 -2.86 -20.33
N HIS A 76 63.25 -3.26 -21.58
CA HIS A 76 62.24 -3.87 -22.45
C HIS A 76 61.75 -5.23 -21.94
N ILE A 77 62.64 -6.04 -21.37
CA ILE A 77 62.28 -7.34 -20.77
C ILE A 77 61.45 -7.13 -19.50
N SER A 78 61.88 -6.26 -18.60
CA SER A 78 61.14 -5.94 -17.36
C SER A 78 59.76 -5.39 -17.69
N PHE A 79 59.68 -4.61 -18.75
CA PHE A 79 58.45 -4.06 -19.27
C PHE A 79 57.50 -5.10 -19.85
N ALA A 80 58.02 -6.02 -20.69
CA ALA A 80 57.25 -7.13 -21.22
C ALA A 80 56.70 -8.04 -20.10
N LEU A 81 57.47 -8.24 -19.03
CA LEU A 81 57.03 -8.98 -17.84
C LEU A 81 55.92 -8.24 -17.07
N CYS A 82 56.01 -6.92 -16.91
CA CYS A 82 54.93 -6.11 -16.34
C CYS A 82 53.64 -6.22 -17.17
N ILE A 83 53.74 -6.11 -18.50
CA ILE A 83 52.60 -6.26 -19.41
C ILE A 83 51.97 -7.65 -19.27
N LEU A 84 52.80 -8.69 -19.27
CA LEU A 84 52.33 -10.07 -19.13
C LEU A 84 51.63 -10.27 -17.78
N SER A 85 52.16 -9.71 -16.69
CA SER A 85 51.54 -9.80 -15.36
C SER A 85 50.16 -9.11 -15.31
N ILE A 86 50.03 -7.91 -15.88
CA ILE A 86 48.75 -7.17 -15.94
C ILE A 86 47.75 -7.92 -16.83
N ALA A 87 48.20 -8.46 -17.97
CA ALA A 87 47.36 -9.27 -18.85
C ALA A 87 46.85 -10.53 -18.14
N VAL A 88 47.71 -11.25 -17.42
CA VAL A 88 47.34 -12.44 -16.63
C VAL A 88 46.37 -12.07 -15.49
N PHE A 89 46.65 -11.03 -14.71
CA PHE A 89 45.71 -10.59 -13.66
C PHE A 89 44.36 -10.14 -14.22
N SER A 90 44.35 -9.42 -15.35
CA SER A 90 43.11 -9.00 -16.00
C SER A 90 42.32 -10.17 -16.58
N ALA A 91 43.00 -11.18 -17.15
CA ALA A 91 42.37 -12.41 -17.64
C ALA A 91 41.83 -13.27 -16.49
N LEU A 92 42.56 -13.37 -15.38
CA LEU A 92 42.08 -14.04 -14.16
C LEU A 92 40.86 -13.33 -13.57
N ALA A 93 40.91 -12.00 -13.46
CA ALA A 93 39.77 -11.21 -12.99
C ALA A 93 38.55 -11.31 -13.92
N LEU A 94 38.77 -11.39 -15.24
CA LEU A 94 37.70 -11.59 -16.21
C LEU A 94 37.15 -13.03 -16.14
N ALA A 95 38.00 -14.04 -16.01
CA ALA A 95 37.61 -15.43 -15.87
C ALA A 95 36.80 -15.66 -14.58
N ASP A 96 37.22 -15.05 -13.47
CA ASP A 96 36.47 -15.07 -12.21
C ASP A 96 35.11 -14.36 -12.37
N ARG A 97 35.07 -13.23 -13.10
CA ARG A 97 33.82 -12.53 -13.41
C ARG A 97 32.86 -13.33 -14.29
N ILE A 98 33.38 -14.13 -15.23
CA ILE A 98 32.59 -15.01 -16.09
C ILE A 98 32.10 -16.23 -15.30
N ARG A 99 32.94 -16.77 -14.40
CA ARG A 99 32.64 -17.96 -13.58
C ARG A 99 31.70 -17.66 -12.41
N ASN A 100 31.80 -16.47 -11.83
CA ASN A 100 31.01 -15.99 -10.69
C ASN A 100 30.31 -14.66 -11.02
N PRO A 101 29.25 -14.68 -11.85
CA PRO A 101 28.47 -13.47 -12.17
C PRO A 101 27.78 -12.84 -10.95
N SER A 102 27.67 -13.57 -9.83
CA SER A 102 27.05 -13.13 -8.56
C SER A 102 27.95 -12.27 -7.67
N GLY A 103 29.25 -12.14 -7.96
CA GLY A 103 30.22 -11.50 -7.05
C GLY A 103 30.13 -9.97 -6.90
N TYR A 104 29.17 -9.32 -7.56
CA TYR A 104 29.01 -7.86 -7.55
C TYR A 104 27.66 -7.39 -6.99
N GLN A 105 27.15 -8.05 -5.96
CA GLN A 105 26.18 -7.44 -5.06
C GLN A 105 26.54 -7.76 -3.61
N ILE A 106 27.77 -7.44 -3.21
CA ILE A 106 28.04 -7.20 -1.78
C ILE A 106 27.30 -5.89 -1.49
N PHE A 107 26.10 -6.02 -0.92
CA PHE A 107 25.37 -4.89 -0.38
C PHE A 107 26.32 -4.14 0.55
N SER A 108 26.28 -2.80 0.54
CA SER A 108 26.99 -2.02 1.57
C SER A 108 26.63 -2.63 2.93
N PRO A 109 27.56 -2.83 3.87
CA PRO A 109 27.31 -3.56 5.12
C PRO A 109 26.09 -3.06 5.92
N ASN A 110 25.68 -1.79 5.71
CA ASN A 110 24.44 -1.25 6.29
C ASN A 110 23.16 -1.78 5.63
N LEU A 111 23.16 -2.06 4.33
CA LEU A 111 21.99 -2.57 3.60
C LEU A 111 21.72 -4.04 3.92
N GLU A 112 22.78 -4.84 4.14
CA GLU A 112 22.62 -6.23 4.58
C GLU A 112 22.00 -6.30 5.98
N ALA A 113 22.47 -5.46 6.91
CA ALA A 113 21.86 -5.34 8.24
C ALA A 113 20.39 -4.91 8.18
N VAL A 114 20.05 -3.95 7.30
CA VAL A 114 18.65 -3.53 7.07
C VAL A 114 17.81 -4.66 6.48
N PHE A 115 18.34 -5.40 5.51
CA PHE A 115 17.65 -6.53 4.88
C PHE A 115 17.37 -7.66 5.88
N SER A 116 18.33 -7.99 6.74
CA SER A 116 18.16 -8.96 7.82
C SER A 116 17.22 -8.48 8.94
N ALA A 117 17.06 -7.17 9.12
CA ALA A 117 16.14 -6.60 10.11
C ALA A 117 14.67 -6.67 9.69
N ILE A 118 14.37 -6.90 8.41
CA ILE A 118 12.99 -7.11 7.94
C ILE A 118 12.44 -8.39 8.60
N CYS A 119 11.36 -8.27 9.36
CA CYS A 119 10.77 -9.40 10.08
C CYS A 119 10.14 -10.43 9.12
N ASP A 120 9.49 -9.93 8.07
CA ASP A 120 8.90 -10.72 6.99
C ASP A 120 9.96 -11.47 6.18
N LEU A 121 9.56 -12.52 5.48
CA LEU A 121 10.50 -13.27 4.65
C LEU A 121 10.68 -12.54 3.31
N ALA A 122 11.92 -12.19 3.00
CA ALA A 122 12.28 -11.45 1.79
C ALA A 122 13.39 -12.17 1.03
N LEU A 123 13.25 -12.22 -0.30
CA LEU A 123 14.22 -12.83 -1.20
C LEU A 123 14.61 -11.83 -2.29
N VAL A 124 15.88 -11.84 -2.65
CA VAL A 124 16.43 -11.11 -3.80
C VAL A 124 16.78 -12.12 -4.87
N VAL A 125 16.29 -11.88 -6.08
CA VAL A 125 16.40 -12.77 -7.22
C VAL A 125 17.07 -12.02 -8.37
N ASP A 126 17.98 -12.68 -9.09
CA ASP A 126 18.60 -12.08 -10.27
C ASP A 126 17.61 -12.02 -11.46
N TYR A 127 18.01 -11.34 -12.53
CA TYR A 127 17.23 -11.25 -13.77
C TYR A 127 16.97 -12.60 -14.45
N ARG A 128 17.69 -13.67 -14.08
CA ARG A 128 17.53 -15.02 -14.60
C ARG A 128 16.63 -15.90 -13.72
N GLY A 129 16.16 -15.39 -12.58
CA GLY A 129 15.33 -16.13 -11.65
C GLY A 129 16.09 -16.94 -10.60
N ASN A 130 17.39 -16.77 -10.45
CA ASN A 130 18.16 -17.42 -9.38
C ASN A 130 18.03 -16.61 -8.09
N ILE A 131 17.77 -17.30 -6.97
CA ILE A 131 17.70 -16.67 -5.66
C ILE A 131 19.13 -16.34 -5.22
N ILE A 132 19.44 -15.05 -5.08
CA ILE A 132 20.78 -14.56 -4.70
C ILE A 132 20.89 -14.44 -3.18
N GLN A 133 19.85 -13.93 -2.53
CA GLN A 133 19.87 -13.65 -1.09
C GLN A 133 18.50 -13.88 -0.47
N ILE A 134 18.51 -14.37 0.78
CA ILE A 134 17.33 -14.60 1.61
C ILE A 134 17.65 -13.98 2.97
N ASN A 135 16.76 -13.15 3.52
CA ASN A 135 17.01 -12.49 4.79
C ASN A 135 16.98 -13.46 5.99
N HIS A 136 16.07 -14.42 5.96
CA HIS A 136 15.88 -15.45 6.99
C HIS A 136 15.81 -16.85 6.35
N PRO A 137 16.95 -17.45 5.96
CA PRO A 137 16.96 -18.73 5.25
C PRO A 137 16.34 -19.87 6.07
N GLU A 138 16.49 -19.83 7.40
CA GLU A 138 15.87 -20.79 8.31
C GLU A 138 14.33 -20.73 8.26
N LYS A 139 13.75 -19.53 8.19
CA LYS A 139 12.30 -19.35 8.04
C LYS A 139 11.83 -19.92 6.71
N LEU A 140 12.53 -19.62 5.61
CA LEU A 140 12.20 -20.17 4.29
C LEU A 140 12.22 -21.70 4.33
N GLN A 141 13.26 -22.31 4.90
CA GLN A 141 13.39 -23.77 4.98
C GLN A 141 12.30 -24.42 5.85
N SER A 142 11.83 -23.72 6.90
CA SER A 142 10.71 -24.20 7.72
C SER A 142 9.36 -24.14 7.00
N LEU A 143 9.23 -23.22 6.03
CA LEU A 143 8.00 -22.97 5.28
C LEU A 143 7.95 -23.81 4.00
N TYR A 144 9.06 -23.92 3.28
CA TYR A 144 9.12 -24.43 1.92
C TYR A 144 10.43 -25.20 1.65
N PRO A 145 10.41 -26.21 0.77
CA PRO A 145 11.62 -26.90 0.34
C PRO A 145 12.55 -25.89 -0.35
N ASN A 146 13.81 -25.82 0.10
CA ASN A 146 14.81 -24.82 -0.27
C ASN A 146 15.08 -24.78 -1.79
N PRO A 147 14.43 -23.88 -2.55
CA PRO A 147 14.52 -23.88 -4.01
C PRO A 147 15.74 -23.08 -4.46
N ALA A 148 16.43 -23.55 -5.50
CA ALA A 148 17.53 -22.79 -6.09
C ALA A 148 17.01 -21.66 -7.01
N ARG A 149 15.76 -21.78 -7.49
CA ARG A 149 15.16 -20.87 -8.46
C ARG A 149 13.80 -20.35 -8.02
N LEU A 150 13.52 -19.09 -8.33
CA LEU A 150 12.24 -18.45 -8.06
C LEU A 150 11.06 -19.15 -8.73
N MET A 151 11.22 -19.67 -9.95
CA MET A 151 10.13 -20.38 -10.64
C MET A 151 9.70 -21.69 -9.96
N GLU A 152 10.63 -22.39 -9.33
CA GLU A 152 10.30 -23.60 -8.56
C GLU A 152 9.41 -23.23 -7.36
N LEU A 153 9.75 -22.12 -6.70
CA LEU A 153 9.01 -21.57 -5.58
C LEU A 153 7.62 -21.06 -5.99
N LEU A 154 7.52 -20.29 -7.09
CA LEU A 154 6.23 -19.81 -7.60
C LEU A 154 5.35 -20.94 -8.11
N LEU A 155 5.91 -21.96 -8.76
CA LEU A 155 5.16 -23.13 -9.19
C LEU A 155 4.57 -23.87 -7.99
N PHE A 156 5.35 -24.04 -6.92
CA PHE A 156 4.87 -24.61 -5.67
C PHE A 156 3.66 -23.84 -5.13
N PHE A 157 3.69 -22.51 -5.11
CA PHE A 157 2.54 -21.70 -4.70
C PHE A 157 1.36 -21.79 -5.64
N LYS A 158 1.58 -21.76 -6.95
CA LYS A 158 0.51 -21.88 -7.96
C LYS A 158 -0.32 -23.14 -7.73
N THR A 159 0.31 -24.25 -7.34
CA THR A 159 -0.39 -25.51 -7.05
C THR A 159 -1.22 -25.50 -5.75
N ARG A 160 -0.88 -24.61 -4.81
CA ARG A 160 -1.53 -24.49 -3.49
C ARG A 160 -2.41 -23.23 -3.36
N HIS A 161 -2.40 -22.35 -4.36
CA HIS A 161 -3.19 -21.12 -4.41
C HIS A 161 -4.62 -21.43 -4.87
N HIS A 162 -5.60 -20.84 -4.19
CA HIS A 162 -6.99 -20.90 -4.59
C HIS A 162 -7.40 -19.57 -5.22
N GLY A 163 -7.46 -19.50 -6.55
CA GLY A 163 -7.85 -18.30 -7.29
C GLY A 163 -7.06 -18.10 -8.59
N GLU A 164 -7.29 -16.96 -9.24
CA GLU A 164 -6.52 -16.55 -10.42
C GLU A 164 -5.07 -16.28 -10.03
N TRP A 165 -4.13 -16.90 -10.73
CA TRP A 165 -2.70 -16.77 -10.47
C TRP A 165 -2.13 -15.61 -11.28
N PRO A 166 -1.73 -14.50 -10.66
CA PRO A 166 -1.39 -13.28 -11.39
C PRO A 166 0.05 -13.28 -11.92
N PHE A 167 0.88 -14.25 -11.53
CA PHE A 167 2.26 -14.32 -12.00
C PHE A 167 2.36 -15.07 -13.33
N PRO A 168 3.02 -14.51 -14.35
CA PRO A 168 3.24 -15.17 -15.63
C PRO A 168 4.17 -16.39 -15.48
N ASP A 169 4.09 -17.31 -16.44
CA ASP A 169 4.94 -18.51 -16.47
C ASP A 169 6.43 -18.18 -16.71
N GLU A 170 6.72 -16.97 -17.22
CA GLU A 170 8.07 -16.44 -17.40
C GLU A 170 8.30 -15.19 -16.54
N ILE A 171 9.33 -15.21 -15.68
CA ILE A 171 9.72 -14.09 -14.80
C ILE A 171 9.95 -12.79 -15.60
N SER A 172 10.52 -12.91 -16.80
CA SER A 172 10.84 -11.77 -17.67
C SER A 172 9.63 -10.90 -18.01
N ALA A 173 8.43 -11.49 -18.06
CA ALA A 173 7.17 -10.81 -18.38
C ALA A 173 6.62 -9.95 -17.22
N ILE A 174 7.26 -9.96 -16.06
CA ILE A 174 6.83 -9.20 -14.89
C ILE A 174 7.41 -7.79 -14.98
N ASP A 175 6.61 -6.87 -15.53
CA ASP A 175 6.98 -5.46 -15.73
C ASP A 175 6.67 -4.55 -14.54
N GLU A 176 5.66 -4.92 -13.75
CA GLU A 176 5.17 -4.15 -12.60
C GLU A 176 5.12 -5.01 -11.34
N GLU A 177 4.81 -4.38 -10.20
CA GLU A 177 4.57 -5.11 -8.96
C GLU A 177 3.32 -5.98 -9.10
N VAL A 178 3.47 -7.26 -8.78
CA VAL A 178 2.39 -8.23 -8.77
C VAL A 178 2.26 -8.80 -7.37
N GLN A 179 1.03 -8.88 -6.88
CA GLN A 179 0.74 -9.43 -5.56
C GLN A 179 -0.40 -10.44 -5.60
N CYS A 180 -0.31 -11.46 -4.75
CA CYS A 180 -1.40 -12.38 -4.49
C CYS A 180 -1.43 -12.79 -3.02
N GLU A 181 -2.60 -13.24 -2.58
CA GLU A 181 -2.76 -13.80 -1.25
C GLU A 181 -2.63 -15.31 -1.26
N LEU A 182 -1.87 -15.83 -0.31
CA LEU A 182 -1.66 -17.25 -0.10
C LEU A 182 -2.21 -17.65 1.26
N PHE A 183 -2.87 -18.81 1.31
CA PHE A 183 -3.23 -19.45 2.55
C PHE A 183 -2.38 -20.71 2.74
N SER A 184 -1.59 -20.74 3.81
CA SER A 184 -0.83 -21.92 4.19
C SER A 184 -1.67 -22.78 5.13
N GLN A 185 -2.15 -23.92 4.63
CA GLN A 185 -2.92 -24.87 5.44
C GLN A 185 -2.09 -25.44 6.59
N GLU A 186 -0.81 -25.73 6.35
CA GLU A 186 0.10 -26.35 7.34
C GLU A 186 0.35 -25.42 8.54
N GLN A 187 0.40 -24.11 8.31
CA GLN A 187 0.61 -23.12 9.36
C GLN A 187 -0.68 -22.41 9.81
N ASN A 188 -1.80 -22.68 9.15
CA ASN A 188 -3.05 -21.97 9.32
C ASN A 188 -2.87 -20.44 9.30
N ALA A 189 -2.08 -19.95 8.33
CA ALA A 189 -1.65 -18.57 8.23
C ALA A 189 -1.92 -18.01 6.83
N HIS A 190 -2.21 -16.71 6.77
CA HIS A 190 -2.41 -15.97 5.53
C HIS A 190 -1.17 -15.12 5.23
N PHE A 191 -0.65 -15.24 4.02
CA PHE A 191 0.50 -14.49 3.54
C PHE A 191 0.13 -13.65 2.32
N MET A 192 0.67 -12.46 2.22
CA MET A 192 0.67 -11.67 0.98
C MET A 192 2.02 -11.88 0.30
N LEU A 193 1.98 -12.47 -0.90
CA LEU A 193 3.13 -12.61 -1.76
C LEU A 193 3.21 -11.39 -2.66
N LYS A 194 4.31 -10.63 -2.58
CA LYS A 194 4.57 -9.47 -3.45
C LYS A 194 5.85 -9.71 -4.22
N LEU A 195 5.78 -9.63 -5.55
CA LEU A 195 6.96 -9.65 -6.40
C LEU A 195 7.11 -8.30 -7.09
N THR A 196 8.22 -7.64 -6.83
CA THR A 196 8.51 -6.30 -7.36
C THR A 196 9.78 -6.36 -8.21
N PRO A 197 9.76 -5.89 -9.48
CA PRO A 197 10.96 -5.85 -10.30
C PRO A 197 11.95 -4.79 -9.78
N ILE A 198 13.23 -5.15 -9.71
CA ILE A 198 14.32 -4.23 -9.40
C ILE A 198 14.81 -3.62 -10.71
N VAL A 199 14.58 -2.32 -10.89
CA VAL A 199 14.97 -1.59 -12.10
C VAL A 199 16.10 -0.61 -11.79
N SER A 200 17.17 -0.66 -12.58
CA SER A 200 18.28 0.29 -12.51
C SER A 200 18.62 0.78 -13.92
N ASN A 201 18.65 2.11 -14.11
CA ASN A 201 18.90 2.74 -15.41
C ASN A 201 18.01 2.19 -16.54
N GLN A 202 16.71 2.01 -16.28
CA GLN A 202 15.73 1.47 -17.24
C GLN A 202 15.97 0.00 -17.65
N CYS A 203 16.90 -0.71 -17.00
CA CYS A 203 17.09 -2.14 -17.17
C CYS A 203 16.63 -2.87 -15.91
N LYS A 204 15.88 -3.96 -16.09
CA LYS A 204 15.58 -4.90 -15.00
C LYS A 204 16.86 -5.64 -14.63
N ILE A 205 17.25 -5.57 -13.37
CA ILE A 205 18.45 -6.24 -12.84
C ILE A 205 18.12 -7.44 -11.96
N GLY A 206 16.86 -7.56 -11.53
CA GLY A 206 16.38 -8.65 -10.69
C GLY A 206 14.98 -8.39 -10.17
N TYR A 207 14.59 -9.12 -9.15
CA TYR A 207 13.27 -9.05 -8.51
C TYR A 207 13.42 -9.19 -7.00
N THR A 208 12.55 -8.53 -6.24
CA THR A 208 12.36 -8.81 -4.83
C THR A 208 11.07 -9.57 -4.64
N LEU A 209 11.13 -10.68 -3.90
CA LEU A 209 9.96 -11.41 -3.45
C LEU A 209 9.78 -11.18 -1.94
N LEU A 210 8.63 -10.68 -1.54
CA LEU A 210 8.27 -10.46 -0.15
C LEU A 210 7.10 -11.37 0.23
N PHE A 211 7.23 -12.00 1.40
CA PHE A 211 6.20 -12.80 2.05
C PHE A 211 5.81 -12.11 3.35
N GLU A 212 4.74 -11.35 3.29
CA GLU A 212 4.21 -10.60 4.42
C GLU A 212 3.15 -11.43 5.14
N ASP A 213 3.27 -11.63 6.45
CA ASP A 213 2.23 -12.29 7.24
C ASP A 213 1.06 -11.34 7.49
N ILE A 214 -0.07 -11.63 6.86
CA ILE A 214 -1.31 -10.85 6.97
C ILE A 214 -2.37 -11.53 7.84
N SER A 215 -1.99 -12.57 8.59
CA SER A 215 -2.93 -13.35 9.41
C SER A 215 -3.68 -12.49 10.43
N ALA A 216 -2.96 -11.60 11.12
CA ALA A 216 -3.55 -10.67 12.09
C ALA A 216 -4.53 -9.68 11.42
N ILE A 217 -4.22 -9.24 10.21
CA ILE A 217 -5.08 -8.34 9.42
C ILE A 217 -6.36 -9.09 9.03
N ARG A 218 -6.24 -10.30 8.49
CA ARG A 218 -7.39 -11.14 8.12
C ARG A 218 -8.29 -11.47 9.32
N GLN A 219 -7.72 -11.81 10.47
CA GLN A 219 -8.50 -12.02 11.70
C GLN A 219 -9.26 -10.75 12.13
N SER A 220 -8.61 -9.59 12.02
CA SER A 220 -9.23 -8.31 12.33
C SER A 220 -10.38 -7.98 11.39
N GLU A 221 -10.24 -8.24 10.09
CA GLU A 221 -11.30 -8.07 9.09
C GLU A 221 -12.50 -8.98 9.34
N ILE A 222 -12.27 -10.25 9.70
CA ILE A 222 -13.34 -11.19 10.06
C ILE A 222 -14.12 -10.65 11.26
N LYS A 223 -13.41 -10.25 12.32
CA LYS A 223 -14.02 -9.68 13.53
C LYS A 223 -14.81 -8.40 13.24
N LEU A 224 -14.29 -7.53 12.37
CA LEU A 224 -14.99 -6.32 11.92
C LEU A 224 -16.26 -6.66 11.16
N LYS A 225 -16.24 -7.66 10.27
CA LYS A 225 -17.44 -8.12 9.55
C LYS A 225 -18.49 -8.67 10.51
N GLU A 226 -18.09 -9.48 11.49
CA GLU A 226 -18.99 -9.99 12.52
C GLU A 226 -19.64 -8.86 13.33
N GLN A 227 -18.84 -7.89 13.81
CA GLN A 227 -19.35 -6.73 14.54
C GLN A 227 -20.31 -5.89 13.69
N ASN A 228 -19.99 -5.67 12.41
CA ASN A 228 -20.86 -4.93 11.52
C ASN A 228 -22.19 -5.67 11.29
N SER A 229 -22.16 -6.99 11.11
CA SER A 229 -23.39 -7.80 11.00
C SER A 229 -24.26 -7.71 12.26
N PHE A 230 -23.65 -7.70 13.45
CA PHE A 230 -24.36 -7.52 14.71
C PHE A 230 -24.99 -6.14 14.82
N LEU A 231 -24.28 -5.08 14.42
CA LEU A 231 -24.79 -3.71 14.42
C LEU A 231 -25.98 -3.54 13.48
N ILE A 232 -25.95 -4.16 12.30
CA ILE A 232 -27.08 -4.16 11.36
C ILE A 232 -28.33 -4.78 12.03
N GLN A 233 -28.18 -5.95 12.63
CA GLN A 233 -29.29 -6.61 13.33
C GLN A 233 -29.82 -5.79 14.53
N ALA A 234 -28.92 -5.14 15.28
CA ALA A 234 -29.32 -4.28 16.39
C ALA A 234 -30.09 -3.05 15.91
N ASN A 235 -29.69 -2.46 14.79
CA ASN A 235 -30.35 -1.30 14.20
C ASN A 235 -31.76 -1.65 13.67
N GLU A 236 -31.91 -2.84 13.07
CA GLU A 236 -33.23 -3.36 12.67
C GLU A 236 -34.16 -3.53 13.89
N LYS A 237 -33.66 -4.07 15.00
CA LYS A 237 -34.42 -4.18 16.25
C LYS A 237 -34.80 -2.81 16.82
N LEU A 238 -33.88 -1.84 16.83
CA LEU A 238 -34.14 -0.49 17.30
C LEU A 238 -35.23 0.18 16.47
N THR A 239 -35.19 0.02 15.15
CA THR A 239 -36.22 0.53 14.24
C THR A 239 -37.59 -0.06 14.58
N HIS A 240 -37.66 -1.34 14.94
CA HIS A 240 -38.90 -1.97 15.39
C HIS A 240 -39.38 -1.39 16.73
N TYR A 241 -38.48 -1.16 17.69
CA TYR A 241 -38.84 -0.53 18.96
C TYR A 241 -39.35 0.89 18.80
N VAL A 242 -38.76 1.70 17.93
CA VAL A 242 -39.24 3.05 17.62
C VAL A 242 -40.66 3.01 17.05
N LYS A 243 -40.96 2.04 16.17
CA LYS A 243 -42.33 1.85 15.66
C LYS A 243 -43.33 1.49 16.76
N ILE A 244 -42.94 0.61 17.69
CA ILE A 244 -43.79 0.26 18.83
C ILE A 244 -44.00 1.47 19.74
N ALA A 245 -42.94 2.20 20.06
CA ALA A 245 -43.03 3.40 20.91
C ALA A 245 -43.95 4.45 20.30
N GLY A 246 -43.82 4.73 19.00
CA GLY A 246 -44.73 5.65 18.31
C GLY A 246 -46.18 5.18 18.29
N ALA A 247 -46.43 3.87 18.17
CA ALA A 247 -47.78 3.31 18.29
C ALA A 247 -48.34 3.44 19.72
N LEU A 248 -47.49 3.28 20.73
CA LEU A 248 -47.87 3.43 22.13
C LEU A 248 -48.20 4.89 22.48
N GLU A 249 -47.38 5.84 22.06
CA GLU A 249 -47.65 7.29 22.23
C GLU A 249 -48.99 7.69 21.61
N ALA A 250 -49.30 7.19 20.40
CA ALA A 250 -50.58 7.44 19.74
C ALA A 250 -51.78 6.85 20.53
N GLU A 251 -51.61 5.70 21.19
CA GLU A 251 -52.66 5.12 22.05
C GLU A 251 -52.79 5.87 23.39
N GLU A 252 -51.69 6.36 23.97
CA GLU A 252 -51.75 7.22 25.15
C GLU A 252 -52.53 8.51 24.89
N GLU A 253 -52.31 9.15 23.73
CA GLU A 253 -53.06 10.33 23.32
C GLU A 253 -54.56 10.03 23.16
N ARG A 254 -54.91 8.92 22.51
CA ARG A 254 -56.31 8.46 22.39
C ARG A 254 -56.96 8.22 23.74
N LEU A 255 -56.25 7.58 24.68
CA LEU A 255 -56.73 7.34 26.04
C LEU A 255 -56.96 8.65 26.80
N LEU A 256 -56.09 9.64 26.63
CA LEU A 256 -56.24 10.95 27.27
C LEU A 256 -57.49 11.68 26.77
N ILE A 257 -57.74 11.67 25.45
CA ILE A 257 -58.97 12.22 24.85
C ILE A 257 -60.21 11.50 25.42
N LEU A 258 -60.17 10.17 25.50
CA LEU A 258 -61.28 9.38 26.04
C LEU A 258 -61.56 9.71 27.51
N ARG A 259 -60.53 9.88 28.34
CA ARG A 259 -60.69 10.27 29.76
C ARG A 259 -61.30 11.66 29.91
N GLN A 260 -60.83 12.64 29.13
CA GLN A 260 -61.39 13.99 29.13
C GLN A 260 -62.87 13.99 28.71
N LEU A 261 -63.20 13.23 27.67
CA LEU A 261 -64.57 13.06 27.22
C LEU A 261 -65.44 12.39 28.28
N GLN A 262 -64.97 11.31 28.92
CA GLN A 262 -65.72 10.65 29.98
C GLN A 262 -66.03 11.61 31.14
N SER A 263 -65.03 12.37 31.62
CA SER A 263 -65.23 13.34 32.70
C SER A 263 -66.27 14.39 32.31
N SER A 264 -66.14 14.99 31.13
CA SER A 264 -67.09 15.99 30.61
C SER A 264 -68.49 15.43 30.43
N LEU A 265 -68.63 14.20 29.96
CA LEU A 265 -69.92 13.55 29.79
C LEU A 265 -70.61 13.26 31.11
N ILE A 266 -69.87 12.78 32.12
CA ILE A 266 -70.42 12.53 33.46
C ILE A 266 -71.01 13.83 34.02
N GLU A 267 -70.24 14.92 34.01
CA GLU A 267 -70.71 16.24 34.50
C GLU A 267 -71.99 16.71 33.77
N LYS A 268 -72.03 16.55 32.44
CA LYS A 268 -73.19 16.97 31.63
C LYS A 268 -74.41 16.08 31.80
N ILE A 269 -74.21 14.77 32.03
CA ILE A 269 -75.29 13.83 32.33
C ILE A 269 -75.87 14.13 33.72
N GLU A 270 -75.02 14.35 34.72
CA GLU A 270 -75.46 14.75 36.06
C GLU A 270 -76.26 16.05 36.04
N ALA A 271 -75.79 17.06 35.29
CA ALA A 271 -76.52 18.31 35.07
C ALA A 271 -77.87 18.07 34.38
N SER A 272 -77.92 17.18 33.38
CA SER A 272 -79.16 16.80 32.69
C SER A 272 -80.14 16.10 33.64
N ILE A 273 -79.66 15.18 34.49
CA ILE A 273 -80.48 14.49 35.50
C ILE A 273 -81.05 15.49 36.50
N SER A 274 -80.22 16.43 36.99
CA SER A 274 -80.68 17.48 37.90
C SER A 274 -81.75 18.37 37.25
N MET A 275 -81.58 18.75 35.98
CA MET A 275 -82.62 19.48 35.22
C MET A 275 -83.90 18.66 35.07
N ILE A 276 -83.81 17.37 34.75
CA ILE A 276 -84.99 16.48 34.64
C ILE A 276 -85.73 16.40 35.98
N SER A 277 -85.01 16.23 37.09
CA SER A 277 -85.58 16.22 38.44
C SER A 277 -86.29 17.54 38.76
N ASN A 278 -85.64 18.69 38.48
CA ASN A 278 -86.24 20.01 38.69
C ASN A 278 -87.51 20.23 37.84
N ILE A 279 -87.53 19.74 36.61
CA ILE A 279 -88.71 19.82 35.73
C ILE A 279 -89.86 18.98 36.29
N ARG A 280 -89.57 17.74 36.72
CA ARG A 280 -90.57 16.84 37.33
C ARG A 280 -91.20 17.49 38.56
N ASP A 281 -90.37 18.05 39.44
CA ASP A 281 -90.80 18.58 40.72
C ASP A 281 -91.55 19.93 40.58
N ASN A 282 -91.33 20.69 39.49
CA ASN A 282 -91.99 21.97 39.19
C ASN A 282 -93.12 21.89 38.13
N SER A 283 -93.60 20.69 37.82
CA SER A 283 -94.45 20.40 36.65
C SER A 283 -95.83 21.10 36.61
N PHE A 284 -96.26 21.79 37.67
CA PHE A 284 -97.54 22.49 37.76
C PHE A 284 -97.56 23.91 37.15
N ILE A 285 -96.41 24.49 36.79
CA ILE A 285 -96.30 25.85 36.24
C ILE A 285 -96.06 25.80 34.72
N LYS A 286 -97.13 25.92 33.91
CA LYS A 286 -97.10 25.70 32.44
C LYS A 286 -96.10 26.55 31.63
N LYS A 287 -95.66 27.72 32.11
CA LYS A 287 -94.76 28.62 31.35
C LYS A 287 -93.27 28.35 31.59
N THR A 288 -92.86 27.98 32.80
CA THR A 288 -91.46 27.61 33.12
C THR A 288 -91.08 26.27 32.49
N HIS A 289 -92.02 25.31 32.52
CA HIS A 289 -91.84 23.97 31.97
C HIS A 289 -91.39 23.92 30.50
N LYS A 290 -91.79 24.90 29.67
CA LYS A 290 -91.43 24.98 28.24
C LYS A 290 -90.02 25.55 28.01
N LEU A 291 -89.54 26.40 28.92
CA LEU A 291 -88.16 26.92 28.92
C LEU A 291 -87.20 25.84 29.42
N ASP A 292 -87.55 25.16 30.50
CA ASP A 292 -86.70 24.12 31.11
C ASP A 292 -86.49 22.91 30.17
N ILE A 293 -87.51 22.50 29.40
CA ILE A 293 -87.38 21.47 28.36
C ILE A 293 -86.44 21.91 27.21
N LYS A 294 -86.47 23.20 26.84
CA LYS A 294 -85.61 23.74 25.78
C LYS A 294 -84.14 23.74 26.22
N ASP A 295 -83.87 24.08 27.47
CA ASP A 295 -82.52 24.09 28.04
C ASP A 295 -81.96 22.66 28.20
N LEU A 296 -82.79 21.72 28.65
CA LEU A 296 -82.44 20.29 28.65
C LEU A 296 -82.14 19.78 27.23
N SER A 297 -82.96 20.15 26.24
CA SER A 297 -82.74 19.78 24.83
C SER A 297 -81.41 20.34 24.29
N ASN A 298 -81.07 21.59 24.64
CA ASN A 298 -79.80 22.20 24.26
C ASN A 298 -78.60 21.50 24.92
N LEU A 299 -78.72 21.10 26.19
CA LEU A 299 -77.68 20.36 26.91
C LEU A 299 -77.44 18.97 26.29
N LEU A 300 -78.51 18.20 26.02
CA LEU A 300 -78.44 16.91 25.32
C LEU A 300 -77.84 17.06 23.91
N ARG A 301 -78.14 18.16 23.21
CA ARG A 301 -77.54 18.46 21.91
C ARG A 301 -76.07 18.81 21.99
N SER A 302 -75.63 19.48 23.07
CA SER A 302 -74.22 19.73 23.35
C SER A 302 -73.47 18.43 23.64
N ILE A 303 -74.04 17.54 24.46
CA ILE A 303 -73.49 16.20 24.72
C ILE A 303 -73.25 15.46 23.41
N TYR A 304 -74.26 15.40 22.52
CA TYR A 304 -74.12 14.72 21.23
C TYR A 304 -73.02 15.32 20.34
N LYS A 305 -72.89 16.65 20.31
CA LYS A 305 -71.84 17.33 19.53
C LYS A 305 -70.44 16.99 20.05
N ASP A 306 -70.26 16.95 21.37
CA ASP A 306 -68.96 16.68 21.99
C ASP A 306 -68.53 15.22 21.80
N VAL A 307 -69.47 14.28 21.91
CA VAL A 307 -69.23 12.87 21.55
C VAL A 307 -68.81 12.76 20.10
N ARG A 308 -69.56 13.39 19.19
CA ARG A 308 -69.27 13.34 17.76
C ARG A 308 -67.90 13.93 17.41
N ALA A 309 -67.55 15.09 17.98
CA ALA A 309 -66.26 15.74 17.75
C ALA A 309 -65.10 14.89 18.25
N SER A 310 -65.24 14.29 19.43
CA SER A 310 -64.19 13.46 20.02
C SER A 310 -64.01 12.12 19.30
N VAL A 311 -65.11 11.50 18.83
CA VAL A 311 -65.03 10.32 17.95
C VAL A 311 -64.33 10.66 16.63
N SER A 312 -64.58 11.84 16.04
CA SER A 312 -63.85 12.30 14.85
C SER A 312 -62.34 12.48 15.11
N ARG A 313 -61.95 13.02 16.26
CA ARG A 313 -60.54 13.15 16.67
C ARG A 313 -59.87 11.79 16.85
N ILE A 314 -60.50 10.86 17.56
CA ILE A 314 -59.97 9.51 17.79
C ILE A 314 -59.84 8.74 16.47
N ALA A 315 -60.79 8.91 15.55
CA ALA A 315 -60.76 8.30 14.22
C ALA A 315 -59.76 8.96 13.24
N GLY A 316 -59.01 9.98 13.68
CA GLY A 316 -58.02 10.69 12.85
C GLY A 316 -58.63 11.50 11.71
N LYS A 317 -59.92 11.87 11.79
CA LYS A 317 -60.61 12.66 10.75
C LYS A 317 -60.51 14.17 10.96
N ASP A 318 -60.01 14.61 12.11
CA ASP A 318 -59.58 15.99 12.29
C ASP A 318 -58.18 16.14 11.65
N VAL A 319 -58.15 16.18 10.32
CA VAL A 319 -57.03 16.76 9.58
C VAL A 319 -57.05 18.24 9.91
N THR A 320 -56.24 18.64 10.88
CA THR A 320 -55.84 20.04 11.01
C THR A 320 -55.10 20.40 9.73
N SER A 321 -55.83 21.06 8.82
CA SER A 321 -55.26 21.94 7.81
C SER A 321 -54.53 23.09 8.52
N HIS A 322 -53.37 22.80 9.08
CA HIS A 322 -52.38 23.79 9.48
C HIS A 322 -51.02 23.37 8.94
N ASP A 323 -50.98 23.25 7.61
CA ASP A 323 -49.73 23.27 6.87
C ASP A 323 -49.32 24.74 6.71
N LYS A 324 -48.65 25.28 7.74
CA LYS A 324 -47.90 26.55 7.68
C LYS A 324 -46.76 26.53 8.70
N SER A 325 -45.59 26.06 8.26
CA SER A 325 -44.26 26.67 8.48
C SER A 325 -43.21 25.73 7.86
N SER A 326 -42.71 26.02 6.66
CA SER A 326 -41.50 26.84 6.41
C SER A 326 -40.17 26.13 6.74
N ASN A 327 -39.38 25.94 5.69
CA ASN A 327 -37.91 26.06 5.61
C ASN A 327 -37.07 25.64 6.82
N CYS A 328 -36.22 24.63 6.61
CA CYS A 328 -34.77 24.73 6.87
C CYS A 328 -33.98 23.80 5.93
N ARG A 329 -32.72 24.20 5.73
CA ARG A 329 -31.73 23.80 4.72
C ARG A 329 -31.35 22.33 4.69
#